data_AF-A0A8J7MVS7-F1
#
_entry.id   AF-A0A8J7MVS7-F1
#
_cell.length_a   1.000
_cell.length_b   1.000
_cell.length_c   1.000
_cell.angle_alpha   90.00
_cell.angle_beta   90.00
_cell.angle_gamma   90.00
#
_symmetry.space_group_name_H-M   'P 1'
#
loop_
_entity.id
_entity.type
_entity.pdbx_description
1 polymer ?
#
loop_
_entity_poly.entity_id
_entity_poly.type
_entity_poly.pdbx_seq_one_letter_code
_entity_poly.pdbx_strand_id
1 'polypeptide(L)'
;MENPQIELARKIIETTDTSLFLTGKAGTGKTTFLRRLRSESPKRMVVLAPTGIAAINAGGTTIHSFFQLSFAPFVPGATYTEKQRTYGMNKQKIK
;
A
#
# COMPACT_ATOMS: atom_id res chain seq x y z
N MET A 1 14.21 -22.22 -7.17
CA MET A 1 13.89 -21.62 -8.49
C MET A 1 14.14 -20.13 -8.38
N GLU A 2 15.15 -19.67 -9.09
CA GLU A 2 15.53 -18.26 -9.18
C GLU A 2 14.52 -17.55 -10.10
N ASN A 3 13.96 -16.41 -9.66
CA ASN A 3 13.02 -15.63 -10.45
C ASN A 3 13.71 -14.30 -10.84
N PRO A 4 14.29 -14.20 -12.05
CA PRO A 4 15.08 -13.04 -12.44
C PRO A 4 14.27 -11.75 -12.50
N GLN A 5 12.96 -11.83 -12.76
CA GLN A 5 12.09 -10.65 -12.79
C GLN A 5 11.90 -10.05 -11.40
N ILE A 6 11.79 -10.89 -10.37
CA ILE A 6 11.70 -10.45 -8.97
C ILE A 6 13.00 -9.82 -8.50
N GLU A 7 14.15 -10.38 -8.90
CA GLU A 7 15.45 -9.81 -8.56
C GLU A 7 15.67 -8.46 -9.22
N LEU A 8 15.31 -8.33 -10.50
CA LEU A 8 15.33 -7.05 -11.20
C LEU A 8 14.43 -6.01 -10.53
N ALA A 9 13.21 -6.41 -10.14
CA ALA A 9 12.29 -5.53 -9.41
C ALA A 9 12.87 -5.04 -8.09
N ARG A 10 13.49 -5.93 -7.30
CA ARG A 10 14.20 -5.57 -6.07
C ARG A 10 15.31 -4.56 -6.34
N LYS A 11 16.17 -4.84 -7.32
CA LYS A 11 17.27 -3.96 -7.68
C LYS A 11 16.78 -2.56 -8.04
N ILE A 12 15.74 -2.45 -8.88
CA ILE A 12 15.13 -1.15 -9.20
C ILE A 12 14.67 -0.43 -7.93
N ILE A 13 13.95 -1.11 -7.04
CA ILE A 13 13.43 -0.52 -5.80
C ILE A 13 14.54 -0.09 -4.85
N GLU A 14 15.62 -0.87 -4.71
CA GLU A 14 16.66 -0.64 -3.72
C GLU A 14 17.74 0.32 -4.19
N THR A 15 18.14 0.25 -5.47
CA THR A 15 19.29 0.99 -5.99
C THR A 15 18.93 2.22 -6.82
N THR A 16 17.64 2.44 -7.08
CA THR A 16 17.17 3.61 -7.87
C THR A 16 16.06 4.37 -7.14
N ASP A 17 15.75 5.55 -7.66
CA ASP A 17 14.62 6.40 -7.21
C ASP A 17 13.44 6.38 -8.21
N THR A 18 13.36 5.34 -9.03
CA THR A 18 12.34 5.20 -10.08
C THR A 18 11.11 4.47 -9.56
N SER A 19 9.92 4.90 -10.01
CA SER A 19 8.67 4.18 -9.74
C SER A 19 8.54 2.91 -10.56
N LEU A 20 8.17 1.80 -9.92
CA LEU A 20 8.00 0.48 -10.55
C LEU A 20 6.54 0.02 -10.46
N PHE A 21 5.95 -0.36 -11.59
CA PHE A 21 4.66 -1.02 -11.64
C PHE A 21 4.82 -2.53 -11.89
N LEU A 22 4.60 -3.34 -10.85
CA LEU A 22 4.71 -4.80 -10.92
C LEU A 22 3.33 -5.45 -11.10
N THR A 23 3.11 -6.07 -12.25
CA THR A 23 1.88 -6.81 -12.57
C THR A 23 2.16 -8.29 -12.82
N GLY A 24 1.11 -9.10 -12.91
CA GLY A 24 1.20 -10.54 -13.21
C GLY A 24 -0.10 -11.27 -12.90
N LYS A 25 -0.26 -12.47 -13.46
CA LYS A 25 -1.44 -13.34 -13.23
C LYS A 25 -1.64 -13.69 -11.75
N ALA A 26 -2.82 -14.18 -11.38
CA ALA A 26 -3.05 -14.73 -10.04
C ALA A 26 -2.05 -15.86 -9.74
N GLY A 27 -1.61 -15.98 -8.47
CA GLY A 27 -0.65 -17.02 -8.06
C GLY A 27 0.82 -16.76 -8.41
N THR A 28 1.17 -15.64 -9.04
CA THR A 28 2.56 -15.31 -9.45
C THR A 28 3.47 -14.80 -8.32
N GLY A 29 3.05 -14.87 -7.06
CA GLY A 29 3.89 -14.51 -5.91
C GLY A 29 4.06 -13.02 -5.61
N LYS A 30 3.27 -12.12 -6.22
CA LYS A 30 3.34 -10.66 -5.98
C LYS A 30 3.24 -10.27 -4.49
N THR A 31 2.29 -10.84 -3.76
CA THR A 31 2.14 -10.56 -2.31
C THR A 31 3.32 -11.12 -1.51
N THR A 32 3.87 -12.27 -1.92
CA THR A 32 5.06 -12.86 -1.32
C THR A 32 6.28 -11.96 -1.52
N PHE A 33 6.47 -11.42 -2.73
CA PHE A 33 7.50 -10.44 -3.02
C PHE A 33 7.37 -9.19 -2.14
N LEU A 34 6.16 -8.61 -2.05
CA LEU A 34 5.92 -7.43 -1.23
C LEU A 34 6.26 -7.66 0.26
N ARG A 35 5.92 -8.83 0.81
CA ARG A 35 6.26 -9.20 2.19
C ARG A 35 7.76 -9.32 2.42
N ARG A 36 8.48 -9.98 1.50
CA ARG A 36 9.95 -10.11 1.56
C ARG A 36 10.67 -8.77 1.41
N LEU A 37 10.23 -7.97 0.44
CA LEU A 37 10.76 -6.62 0.24
C LEU A 37 10.63 -5.79 1.53
N ARG A 38 9.49 -5.89 2.22
CA ARG A 38 9.29 -5.21 3.51
C ARG A 38 10.20 -5.70 4.63
N SER A 39 10.44 -6.99 4.73
CA SER A 39 11.24 -7.55 5.82
C SER A 39 12.74 -7.39 5.60
N GLU A 40 13.18 -7.38 4.34
CA GLU A 40 14.61 -7.48 3.99
C GLU A 40 15.19 -6.15 3.49
N SER A 41 14.37 -5.28 2.92
CA SER A 41 14.87 -3.99 2.41
C SER A 41 15.22 -3.05 3.56
N PRO A 42 16.38 -2.36 3.52
CA PRO A 42 16.74 -1.37 4.52
C PRO A 42 15.95 -0.06 4.38
N LYS A 43 15.19 0.13 3.29
CA LYS A 43 14.41 1.35 3.06
C LYS A 43 13.20 1.42 3.99
N ARG A 44 13.00 2.58 4.62
CA ARG A 44 11.76 2.85 5.36
C ARG A 44 10.60 2.87 4.39
N MET A 45 9.58 2.07 4.65
CA MET A 45 8.48 1.86 3.72
C MET A 45 7.14 1.75 4.42
N VAL A 46 6.11 2.28 3.75
CA VAL A 46 4.71 2.14 4.13
C VAL A 46 4.01 1.28 3.09
N VAL A 47 3.17 0.34 3.55
CA VAL A 47 2.37 -0.52 2.67
C VAL A 47 0.94 0.00 2.68
N LEU A 48 0.46 0.41 1.51
CA LEU A 48 -0.87 0.97 1.32
C LEU A 48 -1.68 0.09 0.36
N ALA A 49 -2.99 0.02 0.58
CA ALA A 49 -3.93 -0.66 -0.31
C ALA A 49 -5.26 0.12 -0.44
N PRO A 50 -6.03 -0.09 -1.53
CA PRO A 50 -7.29 0.63 -1.73
C PRO A 50 -8.44 0.13 -0.82
N THR A 51 -8.42 -1.14 -0.40
CA THR A 51 -9.46 -1.75 0.45
C THR A 51 -8.90 -2.28 1.78
N GLY A 52 -9.76 -2.36 2.80
CA GLY A 52 -9.37 -2.81 4.14
C GLY A 52 -8.83 -4.24 4.17
N ILE A 53 -9.49 -5.19 3.50
CA ILE A 53 -9.04 -6.59 3.44
C ILE A 53 -7.67 -6.71 2.74
N ALA A 54 -7.44 -5.94 1.66
CA ALA A 54 -6.14 -5.94 0.99
C ALA A 54 -5.04 -5.34 1.87
N ALA A 55 -5.34 -4.27 2.60
CA ALA A 55 -4.41 -3.66 3.55
C ALA A 55 -4.01 -4.67 4.65
N ILE A 56 -4.99 -5.35 5.26
CA ILE A 56 -4.74 -6.38 6.29
C ILE A 56 -3.87 -7.51 5.72
N ASN A 57 -4.21 -8.02 4.54
CA ASN A 57 -3.46 -9.13 3.92
C ASN A 57 -2.01 -8.74 3.57
N ALA A 58 -1.77 -7.47 3.27
CA ALA A 58 -0.43 -6.92 3.01
C ALA A 58 0.29 -6.43 4.28
N GLY A 59 -0.36 -6.48 5.45
CA GLY A 59 0.16 -5.95 6.71
C GLY A 59 0.28 -4.42 6.74
N GLY A 60 -0.52 -3.73 5.93
CA GLY A 60 -0.50 -2.28 5.74
C GLY A 60 -1.77 -1.58 6.24
N THR A 61 -2.01 -0.39 5.70
CA THR A 61 -3.20 0.42 5.97
C THR A 61 -3.87 0.83 4.66
N THR A 62 -5.08 1.39 4.72
CA THR A 62 -5.72 1.89 3.50
C THR A 62 -5.18 3.25 3.10
N ILE A 63 -5.21 3.57 1.81
CA ILE A 63 -4.85 4.90 1.30
C ILE A 63 -5.69 5.99 1.99
N HIS A 64 -6.99 5.75 2.15
CA HIS A 64 -7.92 6.68 2.82
C HIS A 64 -7.51 6.95 4.28
N SER A 65 -7.26 5.89 5.05
CA SER A 65 -6.89 6.04 6.47
C SER A 65 -5.48 6.59 6.67
N PHE A 66 -4.52 6.32 5.77
CA PHE A 66 -3.16 6.84 5.91
C PHE A 66 -3.11 8.34 5.63
N PHE A 67 -3.73 8.78 4.53
CA PHE A 67 -3.71 10.17 4.09
C PHE A 67 -4.90 10.99 4.61
N GLN A 68 -5.78 10.40 5.44
CA GLN A 68 -7.01 11.03 5.93
C GLN A 68 -7.91 11.57 4.79
N LEU A 69 -7.96 10.83 3.67
CA LEU A 69 -8.77 11.20 2.50
C LEU A 69 -10.20 10.76 2.68
N SER A 70 -11.15 11.64 2.32
CA SER A 70 -12.56 11.29 2.19
C SER A 70 -12.79 10.21 1.12
N PHE A 71 -13.81 9.37 1.31
CA PHE A 71 -14.28 8.44 0.28
C PHE A 71 -15.09 9.14 -0.82
N ALA A 72 -15.50 10.39 -0.61
CA ALA A 72 -16.22 11.15 -1.61
C ALA A 72 -15.31 11.47 -2.82
N PRO A 73 -15.85 11.44 -4.05
CA PRO A 73 -15.08 11.79 -5.23
C PRO A 73 -14.62 13.26 -5.17
N PHE A 74 -13.42 13.51 -5.70
CA PHE A 74 -12.94 14.86 -5.91
C PHE A 74 -13.56 15.46 -7.18
N VAL A 75 -14.53 16.34 -6.99
CA VAL A 75 -15.10 17.30 -7.93
C VAL A 75 -14.35 18.65 -7.82
N PRO A 76 -13.67 19.11 -8.88
CA PRO A 76 -13.07 20.44 -8.93
C PRO A 76 -14.12 21.54 -8.76
N GLY A 77 -13.84 22.56 -7.93
CA GLY A 77 -14.75 23.69 -7.69
C GLY A 77 -15.88 23.42 -6.69
N ALA A 78 -16.05 22.18 -6.21
CA ALA A 78 -17.00 21.88 -5.15
C ALA A 78 -16.45 22.34 -3.78
N THR A 79 -17.28 23.03 -3.00
CA THR A 79 -16.96 23.34 -1.61
C THR A 79 -17.27 22.14 -0.74
N TYR A 80 -16.25 21.39 -0.32
CA TYR A 80 -16.42 20.32 0.66
C TYR A 80 -16.59 20.95 2.05
N THR A 81 -17.82 20.98 2.56
CA THR A 81 -18.01 21.20 4.00
C THR A 81 -17.36 20.05 4.75
N GLU A 82 -16.48 20.34 5.70
CA GLU A 82 -15.70 19.39 6.52
C GLU A 82 -16.55 18.46 7.43
N LYS A 83 -17.82 18.20 7.10
CA LYS A 83 -18.78 17.44 7.91
C LYS A 83 -18.57 15.92 7.92
N GLN A 84 -17.46 15.40 7.38
CA GLN A 84 -17.13 13.97 7.40
C GLN A 84 -15.70 13.68 7.89
N ARG A 85 -15.15 14.50 8.79
CA ARG A 85 -13.88 14.21 9.49
C ARG A 85 -13.99 13.18 10.62
N THR A 86 -15.01 12.34 10.64
CA THR A 86 -15.14 11.27 11.64
C THR A 86 -14.51 9.97 11.12
N TYR A 87 -13.23 10.01 10.72
CA TYR A 87 -12.44 8.78 10.68
C TYR A 87 -12.18 8.39 12.14
N GLY A 88 -13.11 7.62 12.72
CA GLY A 88 -12.95 7.06 14.05
C GLY A 88 -11.65 6.26 14.06
N MET A 89 -10.65 6.74 14.80
CA MET A 89 -9.44 5.96 15.07
C MET A 89 -9.89 4.59 15.57
N ASN A 90 -9.52 3.53 14.85
CA ASN A 90 -9.72 2.17 15.32
C ASN A 90 -8.99 2.07 16.67
N LYS A 91 -9.76 2.12 17.76
CA LYS A 91 -9.29 1.71 19.08
C LYS A 91 -8.76 0.30 18.89
N GLN A 92 -7.44 0.15 18.93
CA GLN A 92 -6.82 -1.16 18.93
C GLN A 92 -7.45 -1.96 20.07
N LYS A 93 -8.24 -2.99 19.73
CA LYS A 93 -8.55 -4.04 20.68
C LYS A 93 -7.28 -4.88 20.79
N ILE A 94 -6.41 -4.48 21.71
CA ILE A 94 -5.34 -5.30 22.23
C ILE A 94 -6.03 -6.51 22.86
N LYS A 95 -5.70 -7.72 22.38
CA LYS A 95 -6.03 -8.97 23.04
C LYS A 95 -4.72 -9.68 23.34
#